data_AF-A0A8T1PNF5-F1
#
_entry.id   AF-A0A8T1PNF5-F1
#
_cell.length_a   1.000
_cell.length_b   1.000
_cell.length_c   1.000
_cell.angle_alpha   90.00
_cell.angle_beta   90.00
_cell.angle_gamma   90.00
#
_symmetry.space_group_name_H-M   'P 1'
#
loop_
_entity.id
_entity.type
_entity.pdbx_description
1 polymer ?
#
loop_
_entity_poly.entity_id
_entity_poly.type
_entity_poly.pdbx_seq_one_letter_code
_entity_poly.pdbx_strand_id
1 'polypeptide(L)'
;MDAPPANDFCSVCHSNFKIPCQANCSHWFCGDCIMLVWHHGSAIHPCKCPLCRRQITLLVPGEASLSQRQDPEVAEILGKVQTYNRLFGGHTNGLFQSMQDLPFLLRRLLRELMDPQRSLPLVIRARVYIAMIVSVVYIISPIDIIPEGILGIVGLLDDLLIVLICFLYVAAIYRSILCFRHGGS
;
A
#
# COMPACT_ATOMS: atom_id res chain seq x y z
N MET A 1 -5.26 -2.87 8.27
CA MET A 1 -5.34 -4.28 8.72
C MET A 1 -4.96 -4.28 10.18
N ASP A 2 -5.86 -4.76 11.02
CA ASP A 2 -5.74 -4.66 12.48
C ASP A 2 -4.63 -5.58 13.03
N ALA A 3 -4.44 -6.75 12.41
CA ALA A 3 -3.51 -7.78 12.85
C ALA A 3 -3.17 -8.75 11.70
N PRO A 4 -2.06 -9.50 11.82
CA PRO A 4 -1.80 -10.69 11.01
C PRO A 4 -2.90 -11.75 11.20
N PRO A 5 -3.07 -12.70 10.26
CA PRO A 5 -4.05 -13.78 10.42
C PRO A 5 -3.77 -14.61 11.69
N ALA A 6 -4.84 -15.03 12.38
CA ALA A 6 -4.77 -15.58 13.74
C ALA A 6 -3.95 -16.89 13.92
N ASN A 7 -3.57 -17.56 12.83
CA ASN A 7 -2.79 -18.80 12.85
C ASN A 7 -1.53 -18.72 11.99
N ASP A 8 -1.03 -17.50 11.77
CA ASP A 8 0.14 -17.23 10.95
C ASP A 8 1.34 -16.92 11.85
N PHE A 9 2.54 -17.24 11.37
CA PHE A 9 3.78 -17.02 12.13
C PHE A 9 4.75 -16.15 11.36
N CYS A 10 5.61 -15.43 12.07
CA CYS A 10 6.64 -14.65 11.40
C CYS A 10 7.65 -15.60 10.73
N SER A 11 7.81 -15.47 9.41
CA SER A 11 8.71 -16.35 8.63
C SER A 11 10.21 -16.13 8.90
N VAL A 12 10.58 -15.24 9.82
CA VAL A 12 11.98 -14.95 10.18
C VAL A 12 12.32 -15.56 11.53
N CYS A 13 11.52 -15.31 12.58
CA CYS A 13 11.74 -15.91 13.90
C CYS A 13 10.92 -17.19 14.14
N HIS A 14 10.06 -17.59 13.19
CA HIS A 14 9.20 -18.76 13.28
C HIS A 14 8.30 -18.80 14.53
N SER A 15 7.95 -17.63 15.05
CA SER A 15 7.18 -17.45 16.29
C SER A 15 6.01 -16.49 16.07
N ASN A 16 5.16 -16.35 17.10
CA ASN A 16 4.08 -15.37 17.11
C ASN A 16 4.59 -13.95 16.81
N PHE A 17 3.78 -13.15 16.14
CA PHE A 17 4.17 -11.79 15.78
C PHE A 17 4.31 -10.88 17.00
N LYS A 18 5.52 -10.37 17.23
CA LYS A 18 5.78 -9.25 18.15
C LYS A 18 5.83 -7.97 17.34
N ILE A 19 4.96 -7.01 17.68
CA ILE A 19 4.84 -5.70 16.98
C ILE A 19 4.71 -5.93 15.46
N PRO A 20 3.61 -6.56 15.01
CA PRO A 20 3.42 -6.93 13.62
C PRO A 20 3.50 -5.72 12.69
N CYS A 21 4.29 -5.85 11.63
CA CYS A 21 4.42 -4.87 10.55
C CYS A 21 4.06 -5.53 9.22
N GLN A 22 3.16 -4.91 8.45
CA GLN A 22 2.74 -5.36 7.13
C GLN A 22 3.56 -4.66 6.04
N ALA A 23 4.14 -5.41 5.13
CA ALA A 23 4.83 -4.88 3.94
C ALA A 23 3.85 -4.46 2.82
N ASN A 24 4.32 -3.68 1.84
CA ASN A 24 3.55 -3.33 0.62
C ASN A 24 3.06 -4.55 -0.19
N CYS A 25 3.70 -5.71 -0.04
CA CYS A 25 3.26 -6.98 -0.63
C CYS A 25 2.23 -7.74 0.24
N SER A 26 1.71 -7.11 1.29
CA SER A 26 0.74 -7.65 2.27
C SER A 26 1.22 -8.76 3.21
N HIS A 27 2.47 -9.21 3.10
CA HIS A 27 3.08 -10.12 4.08
C HIS A 27 3.40 -9.44 5.41
N TRP A 28 3.35 -10.21 6.48
CA TRP A 28 3.57 -9.75 7.85
C TRP A 28 4.89 -10.25 8.42
N PHE A 29 5.51 -9.41 9.25
CA PHE A 29 6.73 -9.73 9.99
C PHE A 29 6.70 -9.06 11.36
N CYS A 30 7.48 -9.57 12.32
CA CYS A 30 7.78 -8.80 13.53
C CYS A 30 8.60 -7.56 13.16
N GLY A 31 8.39 -6.44 13.86
CA GLY A 31 9.14 -5.20 13.63
C GLY A 31 10.67 -5.40 13.69
N ASP A 32 11.17 -6.05 14.74
CA ASP A 32 12.60 -6.34 14.85
C ASP A 32 13.12 -7.28 13.77
N CYS A 33 12.35 -8.31 13.44
CA CYS A 33 12.76 -9.30 12.46
C CYS A 33 12.99 -8.67 11.08
N ILE A 34 12.07 -7.79 10.65
CA ILE A 34 12.21 -7.16 9.34
C ILE A 34 13.30 -6.08 9.33
N MET A 35 13.51 -5.38 10.45
CA MET A 35 14.65 -4.46 10.59
C MET A 35 15.98 -5.21 10.57
N LEU A 36 16.06 -6.39 11.21
CA LEU A 36 17.25 -7.25 11.18
C LEU A 36 17.55 -7.73 9.75
N VAL A 37 16.53 -8.16 9.00
CA VAL A 37 16.67 -8.53 7.58
C VAL A 37 17.20 -7.37 6.75
N TRP A 38 16.75 -6.14 7.02
CA TRP A 38 17.28 -4.96 6.36
C TRP A 38 18.74 -4.68 6.73
N HIS A 39 19.09 -4.73 8.02
CA HIS A 39 20.46 -4.48 8.49
C HIS A 39 21.49 -5.48 7.98
N HIS A 40 21.13 -6.77 7.87
CA HIS A 40 22.02 -7.78 7.29
C HIS A 40 22.11 -7.71 5.76
N GLY A 41 21.16 -7.05 5.11
CA GLY A 41 21.18 -6.83 3.68
C GLY A 41 22.07 -5.64 3.30
N SER A 42 21.58 -4.84 2.36
CA SER A 42 22.22 -3.58 1.99
C SER A 42 21.48 -2.44 2.67
N ALA A 43 22.12 -1.77 3.64
CA ALA A 43 21.55 -0.59 4.31
C ALA A 43 21.13 0.53 3.33
N ILE A 44 21.72 0.55 2.13
CA ILE A 44 21.48 1.53 1.07
C ILE A 44 20.21 1.23 0.24
N HIS A 45 19.74 -0.03 0.25
CA HIS A 45 18.64 -0.46 -0.63
C HIS A 45 17.46 -0.98 0.20
N PRO A 46 16.22 -0.89 -0.32
CA PRO A 46 15.08 -1.53 0.30
C PRO A 46 15.32 -3.03 0.45
N CYS A 47 14.98 -3.59 1.62
CA CYS A 47 15.08 -5.03 1.82
C CYS A 47 14.05 -5.78 0.94
N LYS A 48 14.34 -7.04 0.62
CA LYS A 48 13.41 -7.90 -0.11
C LYS A 48 12.58 -8.71 0.86
N CYS A 49 11.31 -8.90 0.53
CA CYS A 49 10.40 -9.73 1.28
C CYS A 49 10.92 -11.18 1.33
N PRO A 50 11.11 -11.79 2.52
CA PRO A 50 11.53 -13.19 2.65
C PRO A 50 10.61 -14.19 1.95
N LEU A 51 9.33 -13.87 1.80
CA LEU A 51 8.31 -14.77 1.23
C LEU A 51 8.18 -14.65 -0.29
N CYS A 52 8.06 -13.42 -0.82
CA CYS A 52 7.80 -13.18 -2.24
C CYS A 52 8.90 -12.43 -2.99
N ARG A 53 10.02 -12.11 -2.32
CA ARG A 53 11.22 -11.46 -2.87
C ARG A 53 11.02 -10.05 -3.48
N ARG A 54 9.81 -9.49 -3.39
CA ARG A 54 9.52 -8.10 -3.78
C ARG A 54 10.23 -7.12 -2.86
N GLN A 55 10.58 -5.95 -3.39
CA GLN A 55 11.16 -4.88 -2.58
C GLN A 55 10.13 -4.33 -1.59
N ILE A 56 10.53 -4.27 -0.32
CA ILE A 56 9.74 -3.68 0.75
C ILE A 56 10.09 -2.21 0.83
N THR A 57 9.21 -1.37 0.33
CA THR A 57 9.42 0.10 0.30
C THR A 57 8.55 0.83 1.31
N LEU A 58 7.61 0.11 1.92
CA LEU A 58 6.71 0.61 2.95
C LEU A 58 6.37 -0.52 3.92
N LEU A 59 6.51 -0.23 5.20
CA LEU A 59 6.11 -1.07 6.32
C LEU A 59 5.04 -0.34 7.12
N VAL A 60 3.91 -0.98 7.34
CA VAL A 60 2.82 -0.40 8.13
C VAL A 60 2.61 -1.24 9.40
N PRO A 61 2.89 -0.67 10.59
CA PRO A 61 2.61 -1.33 11.86
C PRO A 61 1.12 -1.64 12.03
N GLY A 62 0.82 -2.75 12.71
CA GLY A 62 -0.55 -3.11 13.12
C GLY A 62 -1.11 -2.09 14.13
N GLU A 63 -2.42 -1.92 14.11
CA GLU A 63 -3.10 -0.87 14.89
C GLU A 63 -2.95 -1.08 16.40
N ALA A 64 -3.01 -2.34 16.85
CA ALA A 64 -2.76 -2.71 18.24
C ALA A 64 -1.35 -2.31 18.72
N SER A 65 -0.35 -2.37 17.84
CA SER A 65 1.02 -1.96 18.16
C SER A 65 1.16 -0.44 18.27
N LEU A 66 0.38 0.32 17.48
CA LEU A 66 0.36 1.78 17.58
C LEU A 66 -0.30 2.24 18.88
N SER A 67 -1.31 1.53 19.38
CA SER A 67 -1.94 1.83 20.68
C SER A 67 -0.98 1.63 21.87
N GLN A 68 0.01 0.74 21.72
CA GLN A 68 1.00 0.43 22.76
C GLN A 68 2.27 1.30 22.68
N ARG A 69 2.25 2.42 21.94
CA ARG A 69 3.41 3.30 21.73
C ARG A 69 4.00 3.90 23.02
N GLN A 70 3.30 3.84 24.14
CA GLN A 70 3.80 4.27 25.44
C GLN A 70 4.87 3.34 26.01
N ASP A 71 4.90 2.08 25.55
CA ASP A 71 5.96 1.13 25.90
C ASP A 71 7.27 1.52 25.19
N PRO A 72 8.37 1.71 25.92
CA PRO A 72 9.65 2.13 25.34
C PRO A 72 10.17 1.13 24.29
N GLU A 73 9.96 -0.17 24.47
CA GLU A 73 10.41 -1.18 23.52
C GLU A 73 9.64 -1.06 22.19
N VAL A 74 8.32 -0.90 22.28
CA VAL A 74 7.46 -0.71 21.11
C VAL A 74 7.78 0.61 20.40
N ALA A 75 8.00 1.68 21.16
CA ALA A 75 8.34 3.00 20.61
C ALA A 75 9.65 2.98 19.82
N GLU A 76 10.68 2.28 20.31
CA GLU A 76 11.97 2.15 19.64
C GLU A 76 11.81 1.47 18.27
N ILE A 77 11.07 0.35 18.24
CA ILE A 77 10.86 -0.44 17.03
C ILE A 77 10.04 0.34 16.00
N LEU A 78 8.97 1.01 16.46
CA LEU A 78 8.19 1.90 15.60
C LEU A 78 9.04 3.05 15.06
N GLY A 79 9.99 3.58 15.83
CA GLY A 79 10.94 4.60 15.38
C GLY A 79 11.89 4.09 14.28
N LYS A 80 12.37 2.85 14.39
CA LYS A 80 13.18 2.19 13.34
C LYS A 80 12.38 2.01 12.06
N VAL A 81 11.15 1.50 12.17
CA VAL A 81 10.22 1.34 11.03
C VAL A 81 9.91 2.67 10.36
N GLN A 82 9.68 3.72 11.16
CA GLN A 82 9.43 5.07 10.64
C GLN A 82 10.64 5.61 9.87
N THR A 83 11.84 5.43 10.41
CA THR A 83 13.10 5.79 9.75
C THR A 83 13.26 5.05 8.43
N TYR A 84 12.99 3.74 8.40
CA TYR A 84 13.00 2.92 7.18
C TYR A 84 12.05 3.47 6.12
N ASN A 85 10.80 3.75 6.50
CA ASN A 85 9.78 4.30 5.61
C ASN A 85 10.16 5.68 5.07
N ARG A 86 10.86 6.51 5.85
CA ARG A 86 11.35 7.81 5.37
C ARG A 86 12.42 7.66 4.30
N LEU A 87 13.31 6.67 4.44
CA LEU A 87 14.37 6.40 3.46
C LEU A 87 13.83 5.86 2.14
N PHE A 88 12.85 4.95 2.20
CA PHE A 88 12.42 4.17 1.02
C PHE A 88 10.97 4.40 0.57
N GLY A 89 10.14 5.05 1.38
CA GLY A 89 8.71 5.27 1.10
C GLY A 89 8.47 6.27 -0.03
N GLY A 90 9.38 7.22 -0.22
CA GLY A 90 9.36 8.21 -1.30
C GLY A 90 9.95 7.71 -2.62
N HIS A 91 10.63 6.56 -2.64
CA HIS A 91 11.15 6.03 -3.89
C HIS A 91 9.98 5.66 -4.81
N THR A 92 9.93 6.31 -5.97
CA THR A 92 9.01 5.96 -7.05
C THR A 92 9.43 4.60 -7.58
N ASN A 93 8.76 3.57 -7.06
CA ASN A 93 8.78 2.24 -7.64
C ASN A 93 8.50 2.40 -9.14
N GLY A 94 9.38 1.89 -10.01
CA GLY A 94 9.16 1.91 -11.46
C GLY A 94 7.77 1.38 -11.80
N LEU A 95 7.19 1.80 -12.93
CA LEU A 95 5.80 1.49 -13.32
C LEU A 95 5.44 0.00 -13.10
N PHE A 96 6.37 -0.90 -13.43
CA PHE A 96 6.20 -2.33 -13.22
C PHE A 96 5.99 -2.73 -11.75
N GLN A 97 6.77 -2.18 -10.82
CA GLN A 97 6.62 -2.46 -9.39
C GLN A 97 5.35 -1.81 -8.84
N SER A 98 4.97 -0.63 -9.35
CA SER A 98 3.69 0.00 -9.01
C SER A 98 2.50 -0.88 -9.44
N MET A 99 2.55 -1.48 -10.64
CA MET A 99 1.55 -2.45 -11.10
C MET A 99 1.49 -3.72 -10.23
N GLN A 100 2.64 -4.21 -9.74
CA GLN A 100 2.67 -5.37 -8.84
C GLN A 100 2.10 -5.07 -7.46
N ASP A 101 2.32 -3.86 -6.95
CA ASP A 101 1.85 -3.42 -5.63
C ASP A 101 0.36 -3.01 -5.67
N LEU A 102 -0.13 -2.59 -6.85
CA LEU A 102 -1.49 -2.12 -7.11
C LEU A 102 -2.59 -2.99 -6.49
N PRO A 103 -2.69 -4.32 -6.77
CA PRO A 103 -3.79 -5.13 -6.25
C PRO A 103 -3.78 -5.21 -4.71
N PHE A 104 -2.61 -5.14 -4.09
CA PHE A 104 -2.47 -5.23 -2.63
C PHE A 104 -2.89 -3.91 -1.97
N LEU A 105 -2.42 -2.79 -2.52
CA LEU A 105 -2.78 -1.45 -2.06
C LEU A 105 -4.27 -1.16 -2.25
N LEU A 106 -4.84 -1.50 -3.41
CA LEU A 106 -6.27 -1.32 -3.67
C LEU A 106 -7.12 -2.20 -2.77
N ARG A 107 -6.79 -3.48 -2.60
CA ARG A 107 -7.52 -4.37 -1.67
C ARG A 107 -7.52 -3.81 -0.24
N ARG A 108 -6.39 -3.24 0.17
CA ARG A 108 -6.25 -2.60 1.48
C ARG A 108 -7.11 -1.34 1.58
N LEU A 109 -7.04 -0.47 0.58
CA LEU A 109 -7.84 0.75 0.49
C LEU A 109 -9.35 0.45 0.50
N LEU A 110 -9.81 -0.48 -0.34
CA LEU A 110 -11.22 -0.87 -0.43
C LEU A 110 -11.77 -1.34 0.93
N ARG A 111 -10.96 -2.09 1.69
CA ARG A 111 -11.33 -2.52 3.04
C ARG A 111 -11.43 -1.35 4.01
N GLU A 112 -10.51 -0.39 3.95
CA GLU A 112 -10.56 0.83 4.77
C GLU A 112 -11.70 1.78 4.36
N LEU A 113 -12.14 1.77 3.09
CA LEU A 113 -13.34 2.48 2.66
C LEU A 113 -14.62 1.84 3.20
N MET A 114 -14.68 0.52 3.23
CA MET A 114 -15.85 -0.24 3.68
C MET A 114 -16.05 -0.21 5.21
N ASP A 115 -15.02 0.20 5.96
CA ASP A 115 -15.06 0.36 7.42
C ASP A 115 -15.44 1.81 7.80
N PRO A 116 -16.67 2.08 8.29
CA PRO A 116 -17.17 3.43 8.51
C PRO A 116 -16.43 4.19 9.63
N GLN A 117 -15.80 3.48 10.57
CA GLN A 117 -15.16 4.07 11.75
C GLN A 117 -13.68 4.46 11.54
N ARG A 118 -13.08 4.15 10.38
CA ARG A 118 -11.66 4.41 10.11
C ARG A 118 -11.40 5.85 9.62
N SER A 119 -10.34 6.45 10.15
CA SER A 119 -9.86 7.81 9.90
C SER A 119 -9.13 7.97 8.56
N LEU A 120 -9.72 7.53 7.45
CA LEU A 120 -9.26 7.99 6.14
C LEU A 120 -9.57 9.49 6.01
N PRO A 121 -8.56 10.35 5.71
CA PRO A 121 -8.82 11.76 5.42
C PRO A 121 -9.96 11.91 4.41
N LEU A 122 -10.98 12.72 4.75
CA LEU A 122 -12.17 12.93 3.91
C LEU A 122 -11.81 13.31 2.46
N VAL A 123 -10.69 14.02 2.28
CA VAL A 123 -10.14 14.40 0.98
C VAL A 123 -9.81 13.18 0.09
N ILE A 124 -9.33 12.08 0.68
CA ILE A 124 -9.02 10.86 -0.08
C ILE A 124 -10.30 10.16 -0.49
N ARG A 125 -11.25 10.02 0.45
CA ARG A 125 -12.58 9.45 0.13
C ARG A 125 -13.22 10.25 -1.01
N ALA A 126 -13.22 11.57 -0.92
CA ALA A 126 -13.72 12.45 -1.97
C ALA A 126 -12.97 12.26 -3.30
N ARG A 127 -11.63 12.24 -3.31
CA ARG A 127 -10.84 12.02 -4.53
C ARG A 127 -11.10 10.65 -5.17
N VAL A 128 -11.25 9.60 -4.37
CA VAL A 128 -11.60 8.26 -4.85
C VAL A 128 -12.99 8.27 -5.46
N TYR A 129 -14.00 8.83 -4.77
CA TYR A 129 -15.35 8.93 -5.31
C TYR A 129 -15.42 9.77 -6.58
N ILE A 130 -14.74 10.92 -6.64
CA ILE A 130 -14.65 11.76 -7.84
C ILE A 130 -14.00 10.97 -8.99
N ALA A 131 -12.87 10.30 -8.74
CA ALA A 131 -12.22 9.50 -9.78
C ALA A 131 -13.14 8.39 -10.29
N MET A 132 -13.83 7.67 -9.40
CA MET A 132 -14.80 6.64 -9.78
C MET A 132 -15.98 7.20 -10.58
N ILE A 133 -16.55 8.34 -10.15
CA ILE A 133 -17.65 9.00 -10.86
C ILE A 133 -17.19 9.47 -12.25
N VAL A 134 -16.01 10.09 -12.35
CA VAL A 134 -15.45 10.53 -13.64
C VAL A 134 -15.21 9.34 -14.57
N SER A 135 -14.67 8.21 -14.07
CA SER A 135 -14.54 6.98 -14.87
C SER A 135 -15.88 6.47 -15.36
N VAL A 136 -16.90 6.45 -14.50
CA VAL A 136 -18.25 5.99 -14.87
C VAL A 136 -18.90 6.93 -15.89
N VAL A 137 -18.76 8.25 -15.72
CA VAL A 137 -19.26 9.26 -16.66
C VAL A 137 -18.56 9.13 -18.01
N TYR A 138 -17.26 8.85 -18.01
CA TYR A 138 -16.51 8.61 -19.24
C TYR A 138 -17.04 7.36 -19.96
N ILE A 139 -17.15 6.22 -19.28
CA ILE A 139 -17.62 4.94 -19.87
C ILE A 139 -19.05 5.03 -20.43
N ILE A 140 -19.91 5.88 -19.85
CA ILE A 140 -21.32 6.04 -20.26
C ILE A 140 -21.47 7.16 -21.31
N SER A 141 -20.44 7.97 -21.54
CA SER A 141 -20.50 9.11 -22.45
C SER A 141 -20.56 8.64 -23.90
N PRO A 142 -21.56 9.04 -24.70
CA PRO A 142 -21.63 8.72 -26.13
C PRO A 142 -20.61 9.49 -26.99
N ILE A 143 -19.72 10.27 -26.35
CA ILE A 143 -18.66 11.06 -26.96
C ILE A 143 -17.34 10.47 -26.48
N ASP A 144 -16.97 9.31 -27.02
CA ASP A 144 -15.61 8.80 -26.89
C ASP A 144 -14.69 9.57 -27.83
N ILE A 145 -13.44 9.76 -27.40
CA ILE A 145 -12.39 10.41 -28.20
C ILE A 145 -12.14 9.63 -29.52
N ILE A 146 -12.58 8.37 -29.61
CA ILE A 146 -12.52 7.51 -30.79
C ILE A 146 -13.93 6.94 -31.07
N PRO A 147 -14.56 7.24 -32.21
CA PRO A 147 -15.91 6.75 -32.50
C PRO A 147 -15.92 5.21 -32.62
N GLU A 148 -16.64 4.56 -31.70
CA GLU A 148 -16.79 3.11 -31.60
C GLU A 148 -17.28 2.44 -32.90
N GLY A 149 -17.95 3.21 -33.76
CA GLY A 149 -18.52 2.74 -35.03
C GLY A 149 -17.52 2.39 -36.13
N ILE A 150 -16.21 2.66 -35.97
CA ILE A 150 -15.20 2.41 -37.03
C ILE A 150 -14.11 1.43 -36.56
N LEU A 151 -13.85 1.35 -35.25
CA LEU A 151 -12.73 0.60 -34.67
C LEU A 151 -13.10 0.03 -33.28
N GLY A 152 -14.17 -0.76 -33.17
CA GLY A 152 -14.72 -1.22 -31.87
C GLY A 152 -13.73 -1.86 -30.87
N ILE A 153 -12.59 -2.40 -31.31
CA ILE A 153 -11.53 -2.93 -30.42
C ILE A 153 -10.73 -1.79 -29.76
N VAL A 154 -10.58 -0.65 -30.45
CA VAL A 154 -9.80 0.50 -29.99
C VAL A 154 -10.54 1.29 -28.91
N GLY A 155 -11.87 1.41 -28.99
CA GLY A 155 -12.69 2.00 -27.92
C GLY A 155 -12.58 1.22 -26.62
N LEU A 156 -12.73 -0.11 -26.68
CA LEU A 156 -12.58 -0.99 -25.51
C LEU A 156 -11.17 -0.92 -24.88
N LEU A 157 -10.13 -0.68 -25.70
CA LEU A 157 -8.78 -0.46 -25.21
C LEU A 157 -8.64 0.88 -24.46
N ASP A 158 -9.30 1.94 -24.93
CA ASP A 158 -9.29 3.26 -24.29
C ASP A 158 -9.99 3.20 -22.92
N ASP A 159 -11.14 2.54 -22.84
CA ASP A 159 -11.85 2.28 -21.57
C ASP A 159 -10.99 1.53 -20.56
N LEU A 160 -10.36 0.44 -21.00
CA LEU A 160 -9.46 -0.35 -20.16
C LEU A 160 -8.28 0.49 -19.66
N LEU A 161 -7.72 1.33 -20.54
CA LEU A 161 -6.61 2.21 -20.22
C LEU A 161 -7.02 3.25 -19.17
N ILE A 162 -8.19 3.86 -19.32
CA ILE A 162 -8.70 4.87 -18.39
C ILE A 162 -8.98 4.28 -17.02
N VAL A 163 -9.63 3.11 -16.97
CA VAL A 163 -9.84 2.38 -15.71
C VAL A 163 -8.51 2.04 -15.04
N LEU A 164 -7.51 1.57 -15.82
CA LEU A 164 -6.18 1.27 -15.29
C LEU A 164 -5.48 2.52 -14.74
N ILE A 165 -5.53 3.65 -15.46
CA ILE A 165 -4.96 4.93 -15.03
C ILE A 165 -5.64 5.41 -13.73
N CYS A 166 -6.96 5.31 -13.65
CA CYS A 166 -7.71 5.67 -12.44
C CYS A 166 -7.29 4.81 -11.24
N PHE A 167 -7.14 3.51 -11.41
CA PHE A 167 -6.65 2.62 -10.36
C PHE A 167 -5.21 2.94 -9.93
N LEU A 168 -4.31 3.18 -10.88
CA LEU A 168 -2.93 3.57 -10.60
C LEU A 168 -2.87 4.91 -9.86
N TYR A 169 -3.67 5.89 -10.27
CA TYR A 169 -3.77 7.21 -9.62
C TYR A 169 -4.24 7.09 -8.16
N VAL A 170 -5.31 6.33 -7.93
CA VAL A 170 -5.86 6.09 -6.59
C VAL A 170 -4.84 5.37 -5.71
N ALA A 171 -4.16 4.35 -6.24
CA ALA A 171 -3.13 3.63 -5.48
C ALA A 171 -1.90 4.49 -5.18
N ALA A 172 -1.48 5.36 -6.11
CA ALA A 172 -0.37 6.29 -5.89
C ALA A 172 -0.70 7.31 -4.79
N ILE A 173 -1.92 7.87 -4.79
CA ILE A 173 -2.40 8.73 -3.70
C ILE A 173 -2.37 7.95 -2.38
N TYR A 174 -3.02 6.79 -2.33
CA TYR A 174 -3.12 6.01 -1.10
C TYR A 174 -1.74 5.66 -0.53
N ARG A 175 -0.81 5.25 -1.40
CA ARG A 175 0.58 5.00 -1.03
C ARG A 175 1.26 6.24 -0.45
N SER A 176 1.11 7.41 -1.08
CA SER A 176 1.67 8.67 -0.59
C SER A 176 1.19 8.99 0.83
N ILE A 177 -0.10 8.78 1.11
CA ILE A 177 -0.65 8.96 2.45
C ILE A 177 -0.10 7.95 3.46
N LEU A 178 0.02 6.67 3.09
CA LEU A 178 0.64 5.69 3.98
C LEU A 178 2.10 6.04 4.29
N CYS A 179 2.85 6.48 3.29
CA CYS A 179 4.22 6.95 3.47
C CYS A 179 4.29 8.18 4.37
N PHE A 180 3.40 9.16 4.20
CA PHE A 180 3.33 10.33 5.09
C PHE A 180 2.98 9.94 6.53
N ARG A 181 1.95 9.10 6.71
CA ARG A 181 1.48 8.65 8.03
C ARG A 181 2.51 7.82 8.79
N HIS A 182 3.27 6.98 8.08
CA HIS A 182 4.18 5.99 8.70
C HIS A 182 5.67 6.27 8.47
N GLY A 183 6.03 7.24 7.65
CA GLY A 183 7.40 7.75 7.48
C GLY A 183 7.72 8.94 8.39
N GLY A 184 6.69 9.60 8.91
CA GLY A 184 6.83 10.82 9.70
C GLY A 184 7.25 12.03 8.88
N SER A 185 6.83 13.21 9.35
CA SER A 185 7.28 14.50 8.80
C SER A 185 8.77 14.74 9.05
#